data_AF-A0A0M9ZQ55-F1
#
_entry.id   AF-A0A0M9ZQ55-F1
#
_cell.length_a   1.000
_cell.length_b   1.000
_cell.length_c   1.000
_cell.angle_alpha   90.00
_cell.angle_beta   90.00
_cell.angle_gamma   90.00
#
_symmetry.space_group_name_H-M   'P 1'
#
loop_
_entity.id
_entity.type
_entity.pdbx_description
1 polymer ?
#
loop_
_entity_poly.entity_id
_entity_poly.type
_entity_poly.pdbx_seq_one_letter_code
_entity_poly.pdbx_strand_id
1 'polypeptide(L)'
;MRAHELTVGRTFGVTFDHGEDFLEALSTFCRDNGVRQGYIPSFIGAFAEAEIVGACEKLADPDAPVWARTYVTNVEAFGAGTLAHDPATGGILPHIHVSAGLKAQSADGRTSHLLSAKVQFLSELLIVEVTSPTMTRPRNPDLYDVPLLTFG
;
A
#
# COMPACT_ATOMS: atom_id res chain seq x y z
N MET A 1 23.01 -2.07 -1.49
CA MET A 1 22.07 -3.15 -1.89
C MET A 1 21.94 -4.11 -0.72
N ARG A 2 20.72 -4.49 -0.33
CA ARG A 2 20.44 -5.53 0.67
C ARG A 2 19.51 -6.55 0.03
N ALA A 3 19.75 -7.84 0.25
CA ALA A 3 18.93 -8.92 -0.31
C ALA A 3 18.79 -10.02 0.74
N HIS A 4 17.60 -10.60 0.83
CA HIS A 4 17.29 -11.73 1.69
C HIS A 4 16.39 -12.70 0.92
N GLU A 5 16.67 -13.99 1.07
CA GLU A 5 15.76 -15.03 0.58
C GLU A 5 14.50 -15.05 1.45
N LEU A 6 13.33 -15.15 0.81
CA LEU A 6 12.04 -15.18 1.50
C LEU A 6 11.52 -16.62 1.54
N THR A 7 11.07 -17.06 2.71
CA THR A 7 10.21 -18.24 2.82
C THR A 7 8.77 -17.80 2.68
N VAL A 8 8.10 -18.27 1.64
CA VAL A 8 6.69 -17.96 1.38
C VAL A 8 5.79 -18.89 2.20
N GLY A 9 4.71 -18.32 2.74
CA GLY A 9 3.66 -19.03 3.45
C GLY A 9 2.42 -19.26 2.58
N ARG A 10 1.26 -18.93 3.14
CA ARG A 10 -0.04 -19.06 2.46
C ARG A 10 -0.21 -17.99 1.39
N THR A 11 -1.02 -18.28 0.38
CA THR A 11 -1.48 -17.29 -0.60
C THR A 11 -2.99 -17.17 -0.52
N PHE A 12 -3.49 -15.94 -0.58
CA PHE A 12 -4.91 -15.62 -0.43
C PHE A 12 -5.40 -14.83 -1.64
N GLY A 13 -6.57 -15.20 -2.16
CA GLY A 13 -7.40 -14.32 -2.97
C GLY A 13 -8.32 -13.55 -2.04
N VAL A 14 -8.29 -12.22 -2.11
CA VAL A 14 -9.07 -11.35 -1.24
C VAL A 14 -9.84 -10.36 -2.08
N THR A 15 -11.10 -10.14 -1.70
CA THR A 15 -11.93 -9.08 -2.26
C THR A 15 -12.32 -8.09 -1.19
N PHE A 16 -12.28 -6.80 -1.51
CA PHE A 16 -12.90 -5.75 -0.70
C PHE A 16 -14.13 -5.22 -1.43
N ASP A 17 -15.23 -5.10 -0.71
CA ASP A 17 -16.55 -4.79 -1.22
C ASP A 17 -16.81 -3.28 -1.29
N HIS A 18 -17.89 -2.93 -1.99
CA HIS A 18 -18.35 -1.56 -2.12
C HIS A 18 -18.47 -0.85 -0.76
N GLY A 19 -17.87 0.33 -0.66
CA GLY A 19 -17.99 1.22 0.49
C GLY A 19 -16.95 0.98 1.59
N GLU A 20 -16.19 -0.12 1.53
CA GLU A 20 -15.12 -0.40 2.48
C GLU A 20 -13.93 0.58 2.33
N ASP A 21 -13.26 0.86 3.44
CA ASP A 21 -11.93 1.48 3.42
C ASP A 21 -10.90 0.40 3.10
N PHE A 22 -10.11 0.62 2.07
CA PHE A 22 -9.17 -0.37 1.54
C PHE A 22 -8.08 -0.75 2.55
N LEU A 23 -7.54 0.23 3.30
CA LEU A 23 -6.44 -0.02 4.23
C LEU A 23 -6.93 -0.66 5.53
N GLU A 24 -8.13 -0.28 5.99
CA GLU A 24 -8.80 -0.91 7.12
C GLU A 24 -9.19 -2.36 6.81
N ALA A 25 -9.78 -2.62 5.63
CA ALA A 25 -10.14 -3.96 5.18
C ALA A 25 -8.90 -4.86 5.07
N LEU A 26 -7.80 -4.35 4.51
CA LEU A 26 -6.52 -5.06 4.45
C LEU A 26 -5.97 -5.38 5.85
N SER A 27 -5.99 -4.41 6.76
CA SER A 27 -5.52 -4.59 8.13
C SER A 27 -6.36 -5.62 8.89
N THR A 28 -7.67 -5.59 8.68
CA THR A 28 -8.63 -6.55 9.23
C THR A 28 -8.39 -7.95 8.69
N PHE A 29 -8.26 -8.11 7.37
CA PHE A 29 -7.91 -9.39 6.76
C PHE A 29 -6.63 -9.97 7.38
N CYS A 30 -5.57 -9.17 7.47
CA CYS A 30 -4.28 -9.62 7.99
C CYS A 30 -4.38 -10.06 9.45
N ARG A 31 -5.08 -9.28 10.29
CA ARG A 31 -5.33 -9.64 11.69
C ARG A 31 -6.11 -10.94 11.82
N ASP A 32 -7.24 -11.05 11.11
CA ASP A 32 -8.17 -12.16 11.26
C ASP A 32 -7.59 -13.49 10.73
N ASN A 33 -6.67 -13.42 9.77
CA ASN A 33 -5.98 -14.59 9.20
C ASN A 33 -4.57 -14.82 9.77
N GLY A 34 -4.13 -14.00 10.72
CA GLY A 34 -2.80 -14.07 11.33
C GLY A 34 -1.65 -13.81 10.36
N VAL A 35 -1.87 -13.05 9.28
CA VAL A 35 -0.83 -12.65 8.33
C VAL A 35 -0.11 -11.43 8.86
N ARG A 36 1.15 -11.59 9.28
CA ARG A 36 1.96 -10.49 9.87
C ARG A 36 2.83 -9.75 8.87
N GLN A 37 3.12 -10.37 7.73
CA GLN A 37 4.02 -9.82 6.72
C GLN A 37 3.84 -10.55 5.39
N GLY A 38 4.26 -9.92 4.31
CA GLY A 38 4.11 -10.46 2.96
C GLY A 38 4.16 -9.39 1.90
N TYR A 39 3.60 -9.69 0.74
CA TYR A 39 3.49 -8.74 -0.35
C TYR A 39 2.23 -8.98 -1.18
N ILE A 40 1.81 -7.92 -1.86
CA ILE A 40 0.72 -7.90 -2.83
C ILE A 40 1.41 -7.73 -4.19
N PRO A 41 1.58 -8.81 -4.97
CA PRO A 41 2.26 -8.73 -6.27
C PRO A 41 1.54 -7.78 -7.21
N SER A 42 0.21 -7.86 -7.21
CA SER A 42 -0.67 -6.91 -7.88
C SER A 42 -2.08 -6.98 -7.28
N PHE A 43 -2.83 -5.90 -7.48
CA PHE A 43 -4.27 -5.86 -7.31
C PHE A 43 -4.89 -4.95 -8.37
N ILE A 44 -6.18 -5.16 -8.63
CA ILE A 44 -7.03 -4.23 -9.37
C ILE A 44 -8.14 -3.74 -8.45
N GLY A 45 -8.57 -2.48 -8.61
CA GLY A 45 -9.66 -1.96 -7.80
C GLY A 45 -10.29 -0.72 -8.39
N ALA A 46 -11.60 -0.60 -8.20
CA ALA A 46 -12.31 0.63 -8.48
C ALA A 46 -12.44 1.43 -7.18
N PHE A 47 -11.94 2.67 -7.15
CA PHE A 47 -12.06 3.55 -5.98
C PHE A 47 -12.99 4.72 -6.25
N ALA A 48 -13.88 4.99 -5.29
CA ALA A 48 -14.80 6.12 -5.34
C ALA A 48 -14.03 7.40 -5.09
N GLU A 49 -13.10 7.33 -4.13
CA GLU A 49 -12.14 8.36 -3.77
C GLU A 49 -10.84 7.71 -3.29
N ALA A 50 -9.73 8.36 -3.56
CA ALA A 50 -8.42 7.98 -3.03
C ALA A 50 -7.54 9.22 -2.83
N GLU A 51 -6.70 9.20 -1.81
CA GLU A 51 -5.59 10.14 -1.65
C GLU A 51 -4.28 9.43 -1.99
N ILE A 52 -3.48 10.05 -2.86
CA ILE A 52 -2.13 9.60 -3.17
C ILE A 52 -1.12 10.71 -2.87
N VAL A 53 0.13 10.36 -2.63
CA VAL A 53 1.20 11.35 -2.49
C VAL A 53 1.43 12.09 -3.80
N GLY A 54 1.47 13.42 -3.76
CA GLY A 54 1.79 14.23 -4.94
C GLY A 54 1.49 15.69 -4.69
N ALA A 55 2.41 16.56 -5.12
CA ALA A 55 2.27 18.01 -5.07
C ALA A 55 2.03 18.58 -6.48
N CYS A 56 1.19 19.61 -6.58
CA CYS A 56 1.10 20.42 -7.79
C CYS A 56 2.17 21.52 -7.80
N GLU A 57 2.63 21.93 -6.61
CA GLU A 57 3.64 22.96 -6.43
C GLU A 57 5.06 22.40 -6.53
N LYS A 58 6.02 23.32 -6.75
CA LYS A 58 7.44 22.99 -6.66
C LYS A 58 7.77 22.49 -5.25
N LEU A 59 8.47 21.36 -5.18
CA LEU A 59 8.98 20.83 -3.93
C LEU A 59 10.06 21.75 -3.35
N ALA A 60 9.94 22.06 -2.06
CA ALA A 60 10.93 22.87 -1.35
C ALA A 60 12.27 22.13 -1.21
N ASP A 61 12.20 20.84 -0.91
CA ASP A 61 13.31 19.90 -0.89
C ASP A 61 12.92 18.69 -1.77
N PRO A 62 13.57 18.48 -2.92
CA PRO A 62 13.27 17.37 -3.82
C PRO A 62 13.69 16.00 -3.24
N ASP A 63 14.59 15.98 -2.25
CA ASP A 63 15.08 14.74 -1.63
C ASP A 63 14.19 14.30 -0.45
N ALA A 64 13.37 15.22 0.08
CA ALA A 64 12.42 14.94 1.14
C ALA A 64 11.18 14.18 0.61
N PRO A 65 10.55 13.33 1.44
CA PRO A 65 9.25 12.77 1.12
C PRO A 65 8.22 13.88 0.88
N VAL A 66 7.42 13.71 -0.17
CA VAL A 66 6.30 14.62 -0.44
C VAL A 66 5.15 14.24 0.48
N TRP A 67 4.75 15.18 1.32
CA TRP A 67 3.58 15.02 2.22
C TRP A 67 2.29 15.60 1.64
N ALA A 68 2.39 16.33 0.52
CA ALA A 68 1.24 16.83 -0.21
C ALA A 68 0.42 15.66 -0.76
N ARG A 69 -0.90 15.85 -0.75
CA ARG A 69 -1.87 14.85 -1.14
C ARG A 69 -2.56 15.29 -2.42
N THR A 70 -2.68 14.37 -3.35
CA THR A 70 -3.53 14.50 -4.53
C THR A 70 -4.78 13.67 -4.30
N TYR A 71 -5.93 14.33 -4.23
CA TYR A 71 -7.23 13.68 -4.16
C TYR A 71 -7.72 13.33 -5.57
N VAL A 72 -8.12 12.08 -5.78
CA VAL A 72 -8.67 11.58 -7.03
C VAL A 72 -10.00 10.86 -6.76
N THR A 73 -10.94 10.96 -7.70
CA THR A 73 -12.25 10.32 -7.60
C THR A 73 -12.54 9.46 -8.82
N ASN A 74 -13.38 8.45 -8.61
CA ASN A 74 -13.84 7.53 -9.65
C ASN A 74 -12.68 7.01 -10.51
N VAL A 75 -11.75 6.29 -9.88
CA VAL A 75 -10.56 5.77 -10.54
C VAL A 75 -10.62 4.25 -10.72
N GLU A 76 -10.01 3.77 -11.80
CA GLU A 76 -9.57 2.37 -11.93
C GLU A 76 -8.10 2.31 -11.50
N ALA A 77 -7.79 1.54 -10.47
CA ALA A 77 -6.45 1.43 -9.90
C ALA A 77 -5.85 0.05 -10.21
N PHE A 78 -4.59 0.07 -10.64
CA PHE A 78 -3.69 -1.08 -10.58
C PHE A 78 -2.61 -0.77 -9.55
N GLY A 79 -2.38 -1.67 -8.59
CA GLY A 79 -1.43 -1.41 -7.53
C GLY A 79 -0.69 -2.64 -7.06
N ALA A 80 0.30 -2.41 -6.21
CA ALA A 80 1.13 -3.44 -5.57
C ALA A 80 1.70 -2.91 -4.26
N GLY A 81 2.22 -3.78 -3.41
CA GLY A 81 2.81 -3.33 -2.16
C GLY A 81 3.45 -4.41 -1.31
N THR A 82 4.03 -3.98 -0.19
CA THR A 82 4.65 -4.86 0.81
C THR A 82 4.00 -4.64 2.16
N LEU A 83 3.83 -5.73 2.91
CA LEU A 83 3.28 -5.76 4.26
C LEU A 83 4.43 -6.12 5.20
N ALA A 84 4.78 -5.21 6.09
CA ALA A 84 5.77 -5.46 7.12
C ALA A 84 5.09 -5.57 8.49
N HIS A 85 5.64 -6.33 9.39
CA HIS A 85 5.16 -6.42 10.76
C HIS A 85 5.44 -5.11 11.51
N ASP A 86 4.47 -4.67 12.32
CA ASP A 86 4.64 -3.63 13.32
C ASP A 86 4.89 -4.26 14.70
N PRO A 87 6.13 -4.25 15.23
CA PRO A 87 6.41 -4.82 16.54
C PRO A 87 5.71 -4.08 17.69
N ALA A 88 5.34 -2.81 17.52
CA ALA A 88 4.75 -2.00 18.57
C ALA A 88 3.26 -2.31 18.77
N THR A 89 2.54 -2.57 17.68
CA THR A 89 1.09 -2.83 17.71
C THR A 89 0.74 -4.30 17.47
N GLY A 90 1.69 -5.11 16.98
CA GLY A 90 1.45 -6.47 16.49
C GLY A 90 0.69 -6.52 15.15
N GLY A 91 0.41 -5.37 14.55
CA GLY A 91 -0.28 -5.23 13.26
C GLY A 91 0.67 -5.25 12.07
N ILE A 92 0.21 -4.68 10.96
CA ILE A 92 0.99 -4.53 9.73
C ILE A 92 1.24 -3.05 9.40
N LEU A 93 2.34 -2.80 8.70
CA LEU A 93 2.72 -1.53 8.08
C LEU A 93 2.68 -1.69 6.55
N PRO A 94 1.51 -1.51 5.92
CA PRO A 94 1.39 -1.58 4.47
C PRO A 94 2.13 -0.43 3.80
N HIS A 95 2.83 -0.73 2.70
CA HIS A 95 3.37 0.27 1.79
C HIS A 95 2.89 -0.08 0.39
N ILE A 96 1.91 0.70 -0.09
CA ILE A 96 1.17 0.43 -1.31
C ILE A 96 1.37 1.59 -2.28
N HIS A 97 1.57 1.25 -3.55
CA HIS A 97 1.60 2.19 -4.66
C HIS A 97 0.54 1.80 -5.67
N VAL A 98 -0.02 2.81 -6.34
CA VAL A 98 -1.07 2.63 -7.34
C VAL A 98 -0.77 3.46 -8.58
N SER A 99 -1.22 2.97 -9.73
CA SER A 99 -1.47 3.73 -10.95
C SER A 99 -2.98 3.80 -11.14
N ALA A 100 -3.55 5.00 -11.06
CA ALA A 100 -4.98 5.25 -11.04
C ALA A 100 -5.42 5.99 -12.31
N GLY A 101 -6.25 5.37 -13.14
CA GLY A 101 -6.87 5.98 -14.31
C GLY A 101 -8.16 6.70 -13.96
N LEU A 102 -8.23 7.99 -14.25
CA LEU A 102 -9.39 8.86 -13.97
C LEU A 102 -10.52 8.57 -14.98
N LYS A 103 -11.61 7.92 -14.54
CA LYS A 103 -12.71 7.50 -15.43
C LYS A 103 -13.34 8.67 -16.17
N ALA A 104 -13.51 9.80 -15.49
CA ALA A 104 -14.14 10.99 -16.03
C ALA A 104 -13.20 11.83 -16.93
N GLN A 105 -11.93 11.44 -17.07
CA GLN A 105 -10.90 12.20 -17.79
C GLN A 105 -10.17 11.30 -18.78
N SER A 106 -10.91 10.50 -19.56
CA SER A 106 -10.35 9.64 -20.63
C SER A 106 -9.22 8.70 -20.16
N ALA A 107 -9.30 8.23 -18.90
CA ALA A 107 -8.28 7.41 -18.25
C ALA A 107 -6.90 8.09 -18.06
N ASP A 108 -6.87 9.43 -17.96
CA ASP A 108 -5.68 10.16 -17.51
C ASP A 108 -5.17 9.58 -16.19
N GLY A 109 -3.86 9.29 -16.14
CA GLY A 109 -3.25 8.51 -15.08
C GLY A 109 -2.63 9.35 -13.96
N ARG A 110 -2.78 8.90 -12.71
CA ARG A 110 -2.03 9.39 -11.55
C ARG A 110 -1.37 8.22 -10.84
N THR A 111 -0.05 8.30 -10.62
CA THR A 111 0.73 7.19 -10.06
C THR A 111 1.54 7.65 -8.86
N SER A 112 1.33 7.03 -7.70
CA SER A 112 2.10 7.33 -6.49
C SER A 112 1.80 6.37 -5.33
N HIS A 113 2.37 6.69 -4.16
CA HIS A 113 2.05 6.07 -2.89
C HIS A 113 0.60 6.34 -2.47
N LEU A 114 -0.13 5.28 -2.09
CA LEU A 114 -1.51 5.34 -1.64
C LEU A 114 -1.59 5.69 -0.14
N LEU A 115 -2.36 6.72 0.20
CA LEU A 115 -2.59 7.17 1.57
C LEU A 115 -3.94 6.73 2.12
N SER A 116 -4.98 6.73 1.28
CA SER A 116 -6.33 6.29 1.62
C SER A 116 -7.08 5.91 0.34
N ALA A 117 -8.05 5.00 0.44
CA ALA A 117 -8.95 4.67 -0.66
C ALA A 117 -10.26 4.08 -0.16
N LYS A 118 -11.37 4.53 -0.74
CA LYS A 118 -12.70 3.96 -0.55
C LYS A 118 -13.10 3.15 -1.78
N VAL A 119 -13.45 1.89 -1.57
CA VAL A 119 -13.83 0.98 -2.65
C VAL A 119 -15.17 1.40 -3.28
N GLN A 120 -15.21 1.53 -4.61
CA GLN A 120 -16.41 1.86 -5.37
C GLN A 120 -17.20 0.64 -5.81
N PHE A 121 -16.56 -0.47 -6.19
CA PHE A 121 -17.30 -1.66 -6.63
C PHE A 121 -16.69 -2.90 -6.00
N LEU A 122 -15.41 -3.09 -6.26
CA LEU A 122 -14.62 -4.22 -5.83
C LEU A 122 -13.14 -3.82 -5.85
N SER A 123 -12.35 -4.36 -4.94
CA SER A 123 -10.91 -4.52 -5.13
C SER A 123 -10.55 -5.99 -5.05
N GLU A 124 -9.74 -6.48 -5.99
CA GLU A 124 -9.31 -7.87 -6.10
C GLU A 124 -7.80 -7.94 -5.86
N LEU A 125 -7.39 -8.63 -4.79
CA LEU A 125 -6.00 -8.70 -4.35
C LEU A 125 -5.53 -10.15 -4.27
N LEU A 126 -4.27 -10.36 -4.65
CA LEU A 126 -3.52 -11.56 -4.29
C LEU A 126 -2.55 -11.20 -3.17
N ILE A 127 -2.66 -11.85 -2.02
CA ILE A 127 -1.78 -11.63 -0.89
C ILE A 127 -0.90 -12.86 -0.70
N VAL A 128 0.41 -12.67 -0.80
CA VAL A 128 1.41 -13.73 -0.58
C VAL A 128 2.07 -13.50 0.76
N GLU A 129 1.81 -14.39 1.72
CA GLU A 129 2.40 -14.35 3.05
C GLU A 129 3.90 -14.67 2.98
N VAL A 130 4.69 -13.99 3.80
CA VAL A 130 6.10 -14.33 4.03
C VAL A 130 6.25 -14.77 5.48
N THR A 131 6.89 -15.91 5.72
CA THR A 131 7.08 -16.47 7.07
C THR A 131 8.49 -16.25 7.61
N SER A 132 9.46 -15.97 6.74
CA SER A 132 10.84 -15.67 7.12
C SER A 132 11.58 -14.93 5.99
N PRO A 133 12.54 -14.03 6.30
CA PRO A 133 12.84 -13.47 7.63
C PRO A 133 11.74 -12.51 8.10
N THR A 134 11.88 -11.95 9.30
CA THR A 134 10.97 -10.90 9.77
C THR A 134 11.14 -9.64 8.91
N MET A 135 10.04 -9.10 8.41
CA MET A 135 9.96 -7.85 7.67
C MET A 135 9.47 -6.76 8.61
N THR A 136 10.25 -5.71 8.80
CA THR A 136 9.89 -4.55 9.65
C THR A 136 10.16 -3.24 8.91
N ARG A 137 9.70 -2.12 9.48
CA ARG A 137 10.01 -0.78 8.95
C ARG A 137 10.53 0.17 10.04
N PRO A 138 11.76 -0.01 10.55
CA PRO A 138 12.37 0.99 11.40
C PRO A 138 12.46 2.32 10.65
N ARG A 139 12.22 3.41 11.40
CA ARG A 139 12.42 4.76 10.89
C ARG A 139 13.91 5.06 10.82
N ASN A 140 14.34 5.74 9.76
CA ASN A 140 15.73 6.14 9.59
C ASN A 140 15.91 7.64 9.88
N PRO A 141 16.51 8.03 11.02
CA PRO A 141 16.69 9.43 11.40
C PRO A 141 17.52 10.23 10.38
N ASP A 142 18.43 9.56 9.67
CA ASP A 142 19.32 10.19 8.69
C ASP A 142 18.65 10.36 7.32
N LEU A 143 17.45 9.81 7.13
CA LEU A 143 16.66 9.88 5.89
C LEU A 143 15.23 10.33 6.21
N TYR A 144 15.08 11.56 6.70
CA TYR A 144 13.77 12.19 6.93
C TYR A 144 12.82 11.36 7.82
N ASP A 145 13.38 10.50 8.67
CA ASP A 145 12.63 9.60 9.56
C ASP A 145 11.66 8.66 8.81
N VAL A 146 11.95 8.35 7.54
CA VAL A 146 11.06 7.47 6.76
C VAL A 146 11.12 6.01 7.23
N PRO A 147 9.98 5.31 7.27
CA PRO A 147 9.93 3.88 7.61
C PRO A 147 10.42 3.03 6.42
N LEU A 148 11.61 2.44 6.54
CA LEU A 148 12.26 1.69 5.46
C LEU A 148 12.14 0.19 5.68
N LEU A 149 11.79 -0.55 4.62
CA LEU A 149 11.71 -2.02 4.70
C LEU A 149 13.08 -2.61 5.09
N THR A 150 13.09 -3.45 6.12
CA THR A 150 14.23 -4.23 6.56
C THR A 150 13.84 -5.69 6.76
N PHE A 151 14.84 -6.56 6.67
CA PHE A 151 14.70 -8.00 6.82
C PHE A 151 15.63 -8.46 7.96
N GLY A 152 15.10 -9.19 8.94
CA GLY A 152 15.82 -9.59 10.15
C GLY A 152 14.89 -9.64 11.35
#